data_AF-A0A358AYN4-F1
#
_entry.id   AF-A0A358AYN4-F1
#
_cell.length_a   1.000
_cell.length_b   1.000
_cell.length_c   1.000
_cell.angle_alpha   90.00
_cell.angle_beta   90.00
_cell.angle_gamma   90.00
#
_symmetry.space_group_name_H-M   'P 1'
#
loop_
_entity.id
_entity.type
_entity.pdbx_description
1 polymer ?
#
loop_
_entity_poly.entity_id
_entity_poly.type
_entity_poly.pdbx_seq_one_letter_code
_entity_poly.pdbx_strand_id
1 'polypeptide(L)'
;MLDWVAQTARRPNPQGARGVFYKAPKPGQDLRIDLPTLGLDTLARVQAAGLAGIAFQAGGVILLDRAAMLAEAERLGLFLWARE
;
A
#
# COMPACT_ATOMS: atom_id res chain seq x y z
N MET A 1 -8.73 -1.00 -8.25
CA MET A 1 -9.11 -0.48 -6.91
C MET A 1 -8.48 0.88 -6.65
N LEU A 2 -7.14 1.00 -6.55
CA LEU A 2 -6.49 2.29 -6.26
C LEU A 2 -6.78 3.38 -7.30
N ASP A 3 -6.89 3.02 -8.58
CA ASP A 3 -7.27 3.98 -9.63
C ASP A 3 -8.67 4.56 -9.40
N TRP A 4 -9.60 3.73 -8.91
CA TRP A 4 -10.93 4.21 -8.55
C TRP A 4 -10.85 5.17 -7.35
N VAL A 5 -10.04 4.85 -6.34
CA VAL A 5 -9.80 5.77 -5.21
C VAL A 5 -9.20 7.09 -5.70
N ALA A 6 -8.23 7.06 -6.61
CA ALA A 6 -7.66 8.28 -7.20
C ALA A 6 -8.71 9.16 -7.91
N GLN A 7 -9.73 8.53 -8.50
CA GLN A 7 -10.78 9.23 -9.24
C GLN A 7 -11.94 9.68 -8.35
N THR A 8 -12.18 9.03 -7.21
CA THR A 8 -13.42 9.23 -6.42
C THR A 8 -13.19 9.68 -4.98
N ALA A 9 -11.97 9.55 -4.44
CA ALA A 9 -11.72 9.85 -3.05
C ALA A 9 -12.02 11.31 -2.72
N ARG A 10 -12.87 11.51 -1.72
CA ARG A 10 -13.11 12.81 -1.10
C ARG A 10 -12.36 12.85 0.21
N ARG A 11 -11.47 13.82 0.40
CA ARG A 11 -10.92 14.11 1.72
C ARG A 11 -11.93 14.98 2.48
N PRO A 12 -12.60 14.47 3.53
CA PRO A 12 -13.61 15.24 4.25
C PRO A 12 -13.02 16.51 4.87
N ASN A 13 -11.75 16.44 5.27
CA ASN A 13 -10.94 17.58 5.69
C ASN A 13 -9.69 17.68 4.78
N PRO A 14 -9.59 18.69 3.89
CA PRO A 14 -8.42 18.89 3.05
C PRO A 14 -7.11 19.13 3.84
N GLN A 15 -7.23 19.72 5.03
CA GLN A 15 -6.12 19.94 5.96
C GLN A 15 -5.90 18.76 6.92
N GLY A 16 -6.73 17.72 6.84
CA GLY A 16 -6.64 16.53 7.69
C GLY A 16 -5.63 15.50 7.19
N ALA A 17 -5.47 14.43 7.96
CA ALA A 17 -4.61 13.32 7.59
C ALA A 17 -5.05 12.65 6.27
N ARG A 18 -4.08 12.13 5.51
CA ARG A 18 -4.36 11.35 4.29
C ARG A 18 -4.75 9.92 4.67
N GLY A 19 -5.47 9.23 3.79
CA GLY A 19 -5.82 7.82 3.97
C GLY A 19 -4.61 6.88 3.82
N VAL A 20 -4.81 5.61 4.18
CA VAL A 20 -3.80 4.55 4.13
C VAL A 20 -4.30 3.39 3.29
N PHE A 21 -3.44 2.81 2.44
CA PHE A 21 -3.73 1.54 1.79
C PHE A 21 -3.25 0.38 2.69
N TYR A 22 -4.16 -0.53 3.05
CA TYR A 22 -3.82 -1.72 3.85
C TYR A 22 -3.97 -3.00 3.02
N LYS A 23 -2.97 -3.88 3.06
CA LYS A 23 -3.01 -5.19 2.40
C LYS A 23 -2.61 -6.31 3.37
N ALA A 24 -3.44 -7.33 3.47
CA ALA A 24 -3.21 -8.52 4.29
C ALA A 24 -3.85 -9.73 3.61
N PRO A 25 -3.44 -10.96 3.96
CA PRO A 25 -4.16 -12.17 3.56
C PRO A 25 -5.62 -12.12 3.98
N LYS A 26 -6.48 -12.74 3.18
CA LYS A 26 -7.88 -12.94 3.58
C LYS A 26 -7.96 -13.99 4.69
N PRO A 27 -8.95 -13.90 5.60
CA PRO A 27 -9.21 -14.98 6.55
C PRO A 27 -9.36 -16.33 5.83
N GLY A 28 -8.62 -17.35 6.29
CA GLY A 28 -8.63 -18.69 5.70
C GLY A 28 -7.86 -18.84 4.38
N GLN A 29 -7.12 -17.82 3.92
CA GLN A 29 -6.25 -17.94 2.75
C GLN A 29 -5.08 -18.88 3.03
N ASP A 30 -4.87 -19.87 2.15
CA ASP A 30 -3.67 -20.72 2.20
C ASP A 30 -2.47 -19.99 1.59
N LEU A 31 -1.58 -19.51 2.47
CA LEU A 31 -0.42 -18.72 2.09
C LEU A 31 0.63 -19.50 1.28
N ARG A 32 0.55 -20.83 1.26
CA ARG A 32 1.47 -21.67 0.46
C ARG A 32 1.11 -21.64 -1.02
N ILE A 33 -0.14 -21.30 -1.33
CA ILE A 33 -0.67 -21.25 -2.68
C ILE A 33 -0.55 -19.82 -3.23
N ASP A 34 -0.95 -18.84 -2.43
CA ASP A 34 -0.94 -17.44 -2.84
C ASP A 34 -0.71 -16.51 -1.64
N LEU A 35 0.30 -15.67 -1.76
CA LEU A 35 0.57 -14.57 -0.86
C LEU A 35 0.24 -13.26 -1.56
N PRO A 36 -0.49 -12.34 -0.90
CA PRO A 36 -0.66 -10.99 -1.41
C PRO A 36 0.71 -10.34 -1.70
N THR A 37 0.83 -9.63 -2.83
CA THR A 37 2.07 -8.98 -3.25
C THR A 37 1.96 -7.45 -3.29
N LEU A 38 3.06 -6.76 -3.05
CA LEU A 38 3.24 -5.33 -3.29
C LEU A 38 4.46 -5.12 -4.18
N GLY A 39 4.39 -4.11 -5.06
CA GLY A 39 5.48 -3.73 -5.96
C GLY A 39 5.48 -2.23 -6.25
N LEU A 40 6.41 -1.79 -7.11
CA LEU A 40 6.57 -0.38 -7.49
C LEU A 40 5.28 0.22 -8.06
N ASP A 41 4.55 -0.53 -8.90
CA ASP A 41 3.25 -0.10 -9.42
C ASP A 41 2.22 0.18 -8.32
N THR A 42 2.31 -0.52 -7.18
CA THR A 42 1.42 -0.25 -6.04
C THR A 42 1.76 1.09 -5.41
N LEU A 43 3.05 1.42 -5.25
CA LEU A 43 3.49 2.72 -4.74
C LEU A 43 3.05 3.86 -5.66
N ALA A 44 3.24 3.71 -6.97
CA ALA A 44 2.79 4.70 -7.96
C ALA A 44 1.28 4.95 -7.87
N ARG A 45 0.47 3.89 -7.74
CA ARG A 45 -0.99 4.01 -7.61
C ARG A 45 -1.43 4.58 -6.26
N VAL A 46 -0.71 4.28 -5.18
CA VAL A 46 -0.97 4.84 -3.83
C VAL A 46 -0.66 6.34 -3.81
N GLN A 47 0.43 6.76 -4.47
CA GLN A 47 0.76 8.17 -4.65
C GLN A 47 -0.29 8.88 -5.50
N ALA A 48 -0.68 8.31 -6.65
CA ALA A 48 -1.73 8.86 -7.51
C ALA A 48 -3.09 8.96 -6.80
N ALA A 49 -3.38 8.02 -5.89
CA ALA A 49 -4.57 8.06 -5.04
C ALA A 49 -4.49 9.10 -3.90
N GLY A 50 -3.38 9.83 -3.77
CA GLY A 50 -3.18 10.84 -2.74
C GLY A 50 -3.19 10.26 -1.32
N LEU A 51 -2.77 9.01 -1.13
CA LEU A 51 -2.68 8.36 0.17
C LEU A 51 -1.35 8.68 0.86
N ALA A 52 -1.25 8.42 2.17
CA ALA A 52 -0.03 8.65 2.93
C ALA A 52 1.01 7.54 2.80
N GLY A 53 0.60 6.32 2.45
CA GLY A 53 1.48 5.17 2.39
C GLY A 53 0.73 3.85 2.43
N ILE A 54 1.50 2.78 2.65
CA ILE A 54 1.04 1.40 2.66
C ILE A 54 1.35 0.76 4.01
N ALA A 55 0.33 0.21 4.64
CA ALA A 55 0.49 -0.72 5.75
C ALA A 55 0.19 -2.15 5.28
N PHE A 56 0.87 -3.14 5.82
CA PHE A 56 0.65 -4.53 5.45
C PHE A 56 0.96 -5.50 6.59
N GLN A 57 0.35 -6.68 6.57
CA GLN A 57 0.60 -7.69 7.59
C GLN A 57 2.03 -8.25 7.47
N ALA A 58 2.80 -8.17 8.55
CA ALA A 58 4.13 -8.76 8.64
C ALA A 58 4.07 -10.27 8.40
N GLY A 59 4.98 -10.79 7.58
CA GLY A 59 5.01 -12.21 7.19
C GLY A 59 3.85 -12.69 6.29
N GLY A 60 2.85 -11.85 6.04
CA GLY A 60 1.67 -12.18 5.24
C GLY A 60 1.65 -11.57 3.84
N VAL A 61 2.68 -10.80 3.46
CA VAL A 61 2.73 -10.09 2.17
C VAL A 61 4.14 -10.13 1.60
N ILE A 62 4.26 -10.41 0.30
CA ILE A 62 5.53 -10.39 -0.44
C ILE A 62 5.77 -8.98 -1.00
N LEU A 63 7.00 -8.48 -0.85
CA LEU A 63 7.50 -7.30 -1.56
C LEU A 63 8.32 -7.79 -2.76
N LEU A 64 7.88 -7.49 -3.99
CA LEU A 64 8.51 -8.03 -5.20
C LEU A 64 9.97 -7.60 -5.38
N ASP A 65 10.30 -6.37 -4.98
CA ASP A 65 11.67 -5.88 -4.81
C ASP A 65 11.70 -4.92 -3.61
N ARG A 66 12.09 -5.44 -2.46
CA ARG A 66 12.10 -4.66 -1.21
C ARG A 66 13.00 -3.43 -1.30
N ALA A 67 14.17 -3.55 -1.92
CA ALA A 67 15.13 -2.45 -1.96
C ALA A 67 14.63 -1.31 -2.85
N ALA A 68 14.17 -1.64 -4.06
CA ALA A 68 13.59 -0.66 -4.96
C ALA A 68 12.33 -0.02 -4.37
N MET A 69 11.47 -0.82 -3.71
CA MET A 69 10.27 -0.29 -3.06
C MET A 69 10.57 0.70 -1.94
N LEU A 70 11.59 0.46 -1.12
CA LEU A 70 11.98 1.39 -0.06
C LEU A 70 12.50 2.71 -0.64
N ALA A 71 13.39 2.64 -1.64
CA ALA A 71 13.93 3.82 -2.30
C ALA A 71 12.82 4.63 -2.99
N GLU A 72 11.88 3.96 -3.66
CA GLU A 72 10.77 4.62 -4.34
C GLU A 72 9.76 5.21 -3.34
N ALA A 73 9.49 4.52 -2.23
CA ALA A 73 8.62 5.05 -1.17
C ALA A 73 9.19 6.34 -0.57
N GLU A 74 10.50 6.37 -0.30
CA GLU A 74 11.21 7.57 0.15
C GLU A 74 11.11 8.70 -0.88
N ARG A 75 11.41 8.41 -2.15
CA ARG A 75 11.32 9.38 -3.25
C ARG A 75 9.92 9.97 -3.40
N LEU A 76 8.88 9.17 -3.18
CA LEU A 76 7.47 9.57 -3.29
C LEU A 76 6.92 10.19 -2.01
N GLY A 77 7.66 10.19 -0.91
CA GLY A 77 7.17 10.65 0.40
C GLY A 77 6.02 9.79 0.95
N LEU A 78 6.10 8.48 0.70
CA LEU A 78 5.16 7.45 1.18
C LEU A 78 5.83 6.62 2.28
N PHE A 79 5.06 6.25 3.30
CA PHE A 79 5.53 5.25 4.27
C PHE A 79 5.25 3.82 3.79
N LEU A 80 6.09 2.89 4.24
CA LEU A 80 5.83 1.44 4.23
C LEU A 80 5.88 0.93 5.67
N TRP A 81 4.80 0.29 6.14
CA TRP A 81 4.72 -0.21 7.51
C TRP A 81 4.30 -1.69 7.55
N ALA A 82 5.19 -2.56 8.02
CA ALA A 82 4.85 -3.92 8.39
C ALA A 82 4.23 -3.92 9.79
N ARG A 83 2.95 -4.32 9.88
CA ARG A 83 2.18 -4.39 11.12
C ARG A 83 2.01 -5.84 11.55
N GLU A 84 2.23 -6.10 12.84
CA GLU A 84 1.97 -7.38 13.52
C GLU A 84 0.47 -7.60 13.77
#